data_AF-A0A9E4SF95-F1
#
_entry.id   AF-A0A9E4SF95-F1
#
_cell.length_a   1.000
_cell.length_b   1.000
_cell.length_c   1.000
_cell.angle_alpha   90.00
_cell.angle_beta   90.00
_cell.angle_gamma   90.00
#
_symmetry.space_group_name_H-M   'P 1'
#
loop_
_entity.id
_entity.type
_entity.pdbx_description
1 polymer ?
#
loop_
_entity_poly.entity_id
_entity_poly.type
_entity_poly.pdbx_seq_one_letter_code
_entity_poly.pdbx_strand_id
1 'polypeptide(L)'
;EVPRNGQEVAWYNWSSEPGTGSNAVLAGHVTWGGAAVFYNLEQLSGGDQILLRSADGVELSYTVEENFLIDPNDPSSLELMAPTNDDTITVITCGGAYSPTGGQFGGWYSERRVVRATLSQVTPAPDAVVAAN
;
A
#
# COMPACT_ATOMS: atom_id res chain seq x y z
N GLU A 1 0.58 -7.64 9.98
CA GLU A 1 -0.77 -8.21 10.23
C GLU A 1 -1.76 -7.48 9.32
N VAL A 2 -2.77 -8.14 8.77
CA VAL A 2 -3.82 -7.42 8.03
C VAL A 2 -4.73 -6.72 9.05
N PRO A 3 -5.11 -5.44 8.87
CA PRO A 3 -5.91 -4.69 9.85
C PRO A 3 -7.22 -5.40 10.23
N ARG A 4 -7.71 -5.19 11.46
CA ARG A 4 -9.01 -5.74 11.91
C ARG A 4 -10.20 -4.83 11.60
N ASN A 5 -9.97 -3.82 10.76
CA ASN A 5 -10.90 -2.78 10.34
C ASN A 5 -10.75 -2.56 8.82
N GLY A 6 -11.86 -2.39 8.10
CA GLY A 6 -11.86 -2.12 6.66
C GLY A 6 -11.28 -0.76 6.25
N GLN A 7 -11.14 0.20 7.17
CA GLN A 7 -10.66 1.56 6.86
C GLN A 7 -9.20 1.81 7.25
N GLU A 8 -8.52 0.79 7.77
CA GLU A 8 -7.13 0.91 8.22
C GLU A 8 -6.17 0.32 7.20
N VAL A 9 -4.97 0.89 7.15
CA VAL A 9 -3.81 0.35 6.44
C VAL A 9 -2.80 -0.09 7.50
N ALA A 10 -2.26 -1.30 7.37
CA ALA A 10 -1.16 -1.77 8.19
C ALA A 10 0.16 -1.66 7.42
N TRP A 11 1.17 -1.12 8.09
CA TRP A 11 2.55 -1.28 7.66
C TRP A 11 3.13 -2.58 8.24
N TYR A 12 3.85 -3.32 7.40
CA TYR A 12 4.60 -4.49 7.82
C TYR A 12 5.93 -4.06 8.44
N ASN A 13 6.01 -4.01 9.76
CA ASN A 13 7.14 -3.44 10.52
C ASN A 13 8.49 -4.19 10.40
N TRP A 14 8.54 -5.33 9.71
CA TRP A 14 9.80 -5.97 9.32
C TRP A 14 10.32 -5.49 7.95
N SER A 15 9.52 -4.67 7.23
CA SER A 15 9.95 -3.91 6.06
C SER A 15 10.48 -2.53 6.48
N SER A 16 11.03 -1.76 5.52
CA SER A 16 11.53 -0.41 5.76
C SER A 16 10.40 0.54 6.14
N GLU A 17 10.71 1.58 6.90
CA GLU A 17 9.77 2.67 7.16
C GLU A 17 9.65 3.53 5.88
N PRO A 18 8.44 3.96 5.48
CA PRO A 18 8.28 4.85 4.33
C PRO A 18 9.16 6.10 4.46
N GLY A 19 9.88 6.48 3.40
CA GLY A 19 10.75 7.67 3.40
C GLY A 19 12.18 7.41 3.85
N THR A 20 12.56 6.16 4.17
CA THR A 20 13.90 5.81 4.68
C THR A 20 14.82 5.10 3.67
N GLY A 21 14.45 5.04 2.39
CA GLY A 21 15.34 4.60 1.31
C GLY A 21 15.39 3.09 1.07
N SER A 22 14.26 2.40 1.20
CA SER A 22 14.08 1.00 0.75
C SER A 22 12.59 0.68 0.57
N ASN A 23 12.17 -0.58 0.72
CA ASN A 23 10.79 -1.02 0.48
C ASN A 23 9.95 -1.03 1.77
N ALA A 24 8.90 -0.23 1.81
CA ALA A 24 7.88 -0.25 2.84
C ALA A 24 6.62 -0.99 2.35
N VAL A 25 6.25 -2.07 3.04
CA VAL A 25 5.13 -2.92 2.63
C VAL A 25 3.86 -2.54 3.40
N LEU A 26 2.81 -2.21 2.66
CA LEU A 26 1.52 -1.80 3.19
C LEU A 26 0.44 -2.82 2.83
N ALA A 27 -0.47 -3.12 3.76
CA ALA A 27 -1.55 -4.06 3.56
C ALA A 27 -2.88 -3.53 4.08
N GLY A 28 -3.97 -3.86 3.38
CA GLY A 28 -5.32 -3.40 3.72
C GLY A 28 -6.39 -4.16 2.96
N HIS A 29 -7.64 -3.97 3.37
CA HIS A 29 -8.78 -4.68 2.77
C HIS A 29 -9.25 -4.03 1.48
N VAL A 30 -9.61 -4.85 0.49
CA VAL A 30 -10.39 -4.42 -0.68
C VAL A 30 -11.87 -4.28 -0.33
N THR A 31 -12.39 -5.22 0.47
CA THR A 31 -13.78 -5.22 0.97
C THR A 31 -13.86 -5.63 2.43
N TRP A 32 -14.80 -5.06 3.19
CA TRP A 32 -15.09 -5.43 4.58
C TRP A 32 -16.58 -5.16 4.91
N GLY A 33 -17.47 -6.07 4.45
CA GLY A 33 -18.93 -5.83 4.51
C GLY A 33 -19.42 -4.73 3.55
N GLY A 34 -18.54 -4.28 2.65
CA GLY A 34 -18.70 -3.15 1.72
C GLY A 34 -17.33 -2.76 1.16
N ALA A 35 -17.25 -1.63 0.43
CA ALA A 35 -15.99 -1.07 -0.01
C ALA A 35 -15.07 -0.73 1.18
N ALA A 36 -13.81 -1.14 1.13
CA ALA A 36 -12.79 -0.88 2.14
C ALA A 36 -11.69 0.06 1.60
N VAL A 37 -10.65 0.30 2.40
CA VAL A 37 -9.60 1.31 2.14
C VAL A 37 -8.92 1.16 0.78
N PHE A 38 -8.78 -0.07 0.27
CA PHE A 38 -8.15 -0.36 -1.02
C PHE A 38 -9.14 -0.80 -2.10
N TYR A 39 -10.44 -0.52 -1.93
CA TYR A 39 -11.47 -0.88 -2.91
C TYR A 39 -11.18 -0.33 -4.31
N ASN A 40 -10.70 0.92 -4.40
CA ASN A 40 -10.39 1.58 -5.67
C ASN A 40 -8.94 1.40 -6.14
N LEU A 41 -8.13 0.57 -5.45
CA LEU A 41 -6.71 0.43 -5.76
C LEU A 41 -6.47 -0.11 -7.18
N GLU A 42 -7.44 -0.85 -7.74
CA GLU A 42 -7.38 -1.34 -9.13
C GLU A 42 -7.46 -0.25 -10.20
N GLN A 43 -7.90 0.96 -9.85
CA GLN A 43 -8.05 2.07 -10.78
C GLN A 43 -6.73 2.85 -10.97
N LEU A 44 -5.75 2.64 -10.08
CA LEU A 44 -4.46 3.31 -10.16
C LEU A 44 -3.69 2.87 -11.39
N SER A 45 -3.07 3.84 -12.06
CA SER A 45 -2.24 3.67 -13.24
C SER A 45 -0.86 4.29 -13.01
N GLY A 46 0.11 3.93 -13.85
CA GLY A 46 1.45 4.52 -13.81
C GLY A 46 1.38 6.05 -13.92
N GLY A 47 2.06 6.75 -13.02
CA GLY A 47 2.04 8.22 -12.90
C GLY A 47 1.09 8.78 -11.84
N ASP A 48 0.12 7.98 -11.36
CA ASP A 48 -0.77 8.40 -10.27
C ASP A 48 0.02 8.60 -8.96
N GLN A 49 -0.55 9.35 -8.01
CA GLN A 49 0.10 9.66 -6.73
C GLN A 49 -0.56 8.92 -5.56
N ILE A 50 0.27 8.40 -4.67
CA ILE A 50 -0.11 7.92 -3.34
C ILE A 50 0.54 8.84 -2.31
N LEU A 51 -0.26 9.42 -1.42
CA LEU A 51 0.22 10.32 -0.38
C LEU A 51 0.17 9.61 0.97
N LEU A 52 1.32 9.50 1.64
CA LEU A 52 1.38 9.06 3.03
C LEU A 52 1.63 10.27 3.92
N ARG A 53 0.73 10.51 4.87
CA ARG A 53 0.83 11.62 5.81
C ARG A 53 1.02 11.09 7.21
N SER A 54 2.09 11.50 7.86
CA SER A 54 2.35 11.20 9.26
C SER A 54 1.58 12.14 10.19
N ALA A 55 1.42 11.73 11.44
CA ALA A 55 0.65 12.49 12.43
C ALA A 55 1.27 13.85 12.79
N ASP A 56 2.59 13.99 12.61
CA ASP A 56 3.35 15.23 12.78
C ASP A 56 3.28 16.16 11.56
N GLY A 57 2.58 15.75 10.49
CA GLY A 57 2.27 16.61 9.34
C GLY A 57 3.26 16.56 8.19
N VAL A 58 4.26 15.67 8.23
CA VAL A 58 5.09 15.37 7.05
C VAL A 58 4.26 14.56 6.05
N GLU A 59 4.42 14.86 4.77
CA GLU A 59 3.79 14.14 3.67
C GLU A 59 4.84 13.58 2.71
N LEU A 60 4.70 12.30 2.39
CA LEU A 60 5.50 11.59 1.40
C LEU A 60 4.61 11.31 0.19
N SER A 61 4.99 11.84 -0.96
CA SER A 61 4.33 11.58 -2.24
C SER A 61 5.07 10.48 -2.98
N TYR A 62 4.34 9.43 -3.36
CA TYR A 62 4.83 8.31 -4.13
C TYR A 62 4.15 8.29 -5.50
N THR A 63 4.93 8.12 -6.56
CA THR A 63 4.43 7.95 -7.93
C THR A 63 4.25 6.47 -8.24
N VAL A 64 3.05 6.07 -8.62
CA VAL A 64 2.75 4.69 -9.04
C VAL A 64 3.56 4.35 -10.29
N GLU A 65 4.24 3.21 -10.24
CA GLU A 65 4.98 2.63 -11.36
C GLU A 65 4.21 1.46 -11.96
N GLU A 66 3.69 0.58 -11.10
CA GLU A 66 3.05 -0.66 -11.52
C GLU A 66 1.80 -0.96 -10.68
N ASN A 67 0.78 -1.53 -11.31
CA ASN A 67 -0.42 -2.06 -10.66
C ASN A 67 -0.83 -3.37 -11.33
N PHE A 68 -0.63 -4.48 -10.64
CA PHE A 68 -0.80 -5.82 -11.23
C PHE A 68 -1.40 -6.83 -10.26
N LEU A 69 -1.81 -7.97 -10.80
CA LEU A 69 -2.27 -9.13 -10.03
C LEU A 69 -1.16 -10.17 -9.96
N ILE A 70 -1.05 -10.84 -8.83
CA ILE A 70 -0.14 -11.96 -8.62
C ILE A 70 -0.84 -13.10 -7.89
N ASP A 71 -0.50 -14.34 -8.26
CA ASP A 71 -0.93 -15.53 -7.53
C ASP A 71 -0.24 -15.54 -6.15
N PRO A 72 -0.98 -15.57 -5.03
CA PRO A 72 -0.39 -15.64 -3.70
C PRO A 72 0.45 -16.90 -3.45
N ASN A 73 0.34 -17.94 -4.29
CA ASN A 73 1.15 -19.15 -4.22
C ASN A 73 2.39 -19.10 -5.12
N ASP A 74 2.55 -18.03 -5.92
CA ASP A 74 3.76 -17.82 -6.71
C ASP A 74 4.95 -17.56 -5.76
N PRO A 75 6.05 -18.31 -5.86
CA PRO A 75 7.25 -18.07 -5.04
C PRO A 75 7.80 -16.64 -5.17
N SER A 76 7.65 -15.99 -6.33
CA SER A 76 8.08 -14.61 -6.58
C SER A 76 7.25 -13.58 -5.79
N SER A 77 6.08 -13.95 -5.28
CA SER A 77 5.26 -13.05 -4.45
C SER A 77 5.98 -12.59 -3.18
N LEU A 78 6.91 -13.40 -2.65
CA LEU A 78 7.74 -13.03 -1.50
C LEU A 78 8.82 -12.02 -1.87
N GLU A 79 9.33 -12.07 -3.09
CA GLU A 79 10.35 -11.13 -3.58
C GLU A 79 9.80 -9.69 -3.67
N LEU A 80 8.48 -9.54 -3.80
CA LEU A 80 7.84 -8.23 -3.79
C LEU A 80 8.01 -7.47 -2.46
N MET A 81 8.21 -8.19 -1.36
CA MET A 81 8.42 -7.63 -0.03
C MET A 81 9.92 -7.39 0.28
N ALA A 82 10.82 -7.78 -0.62
CA ALA A 82 12.26 -7.63 -0.42
C ALA A 82 12.69 -6.14 -0.46
N PRO A 83 13.84 -5.80 0.16
CA PRO A 83 14.42 -4.47 0.06
C PRO A 83 14.65 -4.02 -1.38
N THR A 84 14.43 -2.73 -1.64
CA THR A 84 14.75 -2.04 -2.89
C THR A 84 15.90 -1.07 -2.69
N ASN A 85 16.50 -0.60 -3.80
CA ASN A 85 17.54 0.42 -3.79
C ASN A 85 16.98 1.85 -3.69
N ASP A 86 15.71 2.01 -4.07
CA ASP A 86 14.97 3.26 -4.02
C ASP A 86 13.93 3.21 -2.91
N ASP A 87 13.44 4.38 -2.49
CA ASP A 87 12.33 4.47 -1.56
C ASP A 87 11.03 4.06 -2.27
N THR A 88 10.56 2.85 -1.98
CA THR A 88 9.44 2.21 -2.64
C THR A 88 8.38 1.86 -1.60
N ILE A 89 7.10 2.06 -1.95
CA ILE A 89 6.01 1.40 -1.25
C ILE A 89 5.47 0.25 -2.10
N THR A 90 5.28 -0.90 -1.45
CA THR A 90 4.57 -2.04 -2.02
C THR A 90 3.22 -2.18 -1.31
N VAL A 91 2.14 -1.79 -1.96
CA VAL A 91 0.78 -1.87 -1.41
C VAL A 91 0.13 -3.17 -1.87
N ILE A 92 -0.34 -3.98 -0.93
CA ILE A 92 -0.90 -5.32 -1.17
C ILE A 92 -2.34 -5.40 -0.67
N THR A 93 -3.24 -5.88 -1.50
CA THR A 93 -4.63 -6.19 -1.12
C THR A 93 -5.15 -7.45 -1.81
N CYS A 94 -6.35 -7.90 -1.45
CA CYS A 94 -7.05 -8.97 -2.17
C CYS A 94 -7.46 -8.49 -3.57
N GLY A 95 -7.33 -9.33 -4.60
CA GLY A 95 -7.69 -8.98 -5.98
C GLY A 95 -8.05 -10.19 -6.83
N GLY A 96 -8.27 -9.96 -8.13
CA GLY A 96 -8.68 -11.01 -9.05
C GLY A 96 -10.14 -11.43 -8.88
N ALA A 97 -10.44 -12.68 -9.23
CA ALA A 97 -11.80 -13.19 -9.21
C ALA A 97 -12.32 -13.36 -7.77
N TYR A 98 -13.50 -12.80 -7.51
CA TYR A 98 -14.20 -12.95 -6.24
C TYR A 98 -15.10 -14.19 -6.25
N SER A 99 -15.02 -15.00 -5.20
CA SER A 99 -15.86 -16.18 -4.99
C SER A 99 -16.54 -16.08 -3.61
N PRO A 100 -17.87 -15.96 -3.54
CA PRO A 100 -18.59 -15.80 -2.28
C PRO A 100 -18.57 -17.07 -1.43
N THR A 101 -18.49 -16.92 -0.10
CA THR A 101 -18.47 -18.03 0.87
C THR A 101 -19.68 -18.09 1.78
N GLY A 102 -20.53 -17.06 1.73
CA GLY A 102 -21.73 -16.96 2.57
C GLY A 102 -21.45 -16.56 4.03
N GLY A 103 -20.16 -16.35 4.40
CA GLY A 103 -19.78 -15.87 5.74
C GLY A 103 -19.91 -14.35 5.88
N GLN A 104 -19.85 -13.86 7.12
CA GLN A 104 -19.98 -12.41 7.43
C GLN A 104 -18.91 -11.52 6.77
N PHE A 105 -17.77 -12.11 6.38
CA PHE A 105 -16.68 -11.43 5.67
C PHE A 105 -16.74 -11.59 4.15
N GLY A 106 -17.84 -12.14 3.63
CA GLY A 106 -18.17 -12.20 2.21
C GLY A 106 -17.66 -13.45 1.50
N GLY A 107 -16.39 -13.42 1.08
CA GLY A 107 -15.84 -14.38 0.12
C GLY A 107 -14.32 -14.38 0.05
N TRP A 108 -13.77 -15.15 -0.88
CA TRP A 108 -12.33 -15.22 -1.17
C TRP A 108 -12.01 -14.68 -2.57
N TYR A 109 -10.81 -14.11 -2.66
CA TYR A 109 -10.24 -13.55 -3.87
C TYR A 109 -9.13 -14.49 -4.37
N SER A 110 -9.05 -14.72 -5.68
CA SER A 110 -8.10 -15.65 -6.29
C SER A 110 -6.65 -15.18 -6.21
N GLU A 111 -6.42 -13.86 -6.20
CA GLU A 111 -5.11 -13.25 -6.37
C GLU A 111 -4.87 -12.15 -5.35
N ARG A 112 -3.66 -11.58 -5.39
CA ARG A 112 -3.33 -10.34 -4.70
C ARG A 112 -3.13 -9.23 -5.73
N ARG A 113 -3.71 -8.07 -5.47
CA ARG A 113 -3.36 -6.86 -6.19
C ARG A 113 -2.18 -6.21 -5.49
N VAL A 114 -1.18 -5.86 -6.29
CA VAL A 114 0.06 -5.23 -5.87
C VAL A 114 0.20 -3.92 -6.62
N VAL A 115 0.42 -2.84 -5.87
CA VAL A 115 0.83 -1.55 -6.43
C VAL A 115 2.24 -1.24 -5.95
N ARG A 116 3.13 -0.96 -6.89
CA ARG A 116 4.47 -0.42 -6.62
C ARG A 116 4.50 1.06 -6.96
N ALA A 117 5.05 1.85 -6.04
CA ALA A 117 5.22 3.28 -6.23
C ALA A 117 6.54 3.73 -5.59
N THR A 118 7.22 4.69 -6.21
CA THR A 118 8.51 5.23 -5.76
C THR A 118 8.37 6.66 -5.26
N LEU A 119 9.11 7.01 -4.21
CA LEU A 119 9.04 8.33 -3.59
C LEU A 119 9.46 9.41 -4.60
N SER A 120 8.57 10.37 -4.82
CA SER A 120 8.78 11.47 -5.75
C SER A 120 8.96 12.82 -5.05
N GLN A 121 8.39 12.98 -3.85
CA GLN A 121 8.48 14.23 -3.09
C GLN A 121 8.32 14.00 -1.58
N VAL A 122 9.07 14.76 -0.79
CA VAL A 122 8.86 14.91 0.65
C VAL A 122 8.41 16.35 0.92
N THR A 123 7.24 16.51 1.52
CA THR A 123 6.71 17.81 1.96
C THR A 123 6.79 17.87 3.48
N PRO A 124 7.65 18.75 4.06
CA PRO A 124 7.76 18.91 5.51
C PRO A 124 6.48 19.43 6.16
N ALA A 125 6.35 19.21 7.47
CA ALA A 125 5.27 19.80 8.24
C ALA A 125 5.28 21.35 8.16
N PRO A 126 4.10 22.01 8.18
CA PRO A 126 3.98 23.46 7.99
C PRO A 126 4.88 24.31 8.90
N ASP A 127 5.10 23.87 10.14
CA ASP A 127 5.88 24.61 11.13
C ASP A 127 7.39 24.32 11.07
N ALA A 128 7.82 23.30 10.31
CA ALA A 128 9.24 22.96 10.16
C ALA A 128 10.02 24.00 9.31
N VAL A 129 9.32 24.83 8.54
CA VAL A 129 9.92 25.82 7.62
C VAL A 129 10.37 27.10 8.35
N VAL A 130 9.96 27.32 9.60
CA VAL A 130 10.24 28.58 10.34
C VAL A 130 11.59 28.58 11.07
N ALA A 131 12.29 27.43 11.18
CA ALA A 131 13.50 27.30 11.98
C ALA A 131 14.83 27.54 11.22
N ALA A 132 14.80 28.16 10.04
CA ALA A 132 16.02 28.52 9.30
C ALA A 132 16.03 30.02 8.99
N ASN A 133 16.50 30.83 9.94
CA ASN A 133 17.09 32.16 9.72
C ASN A 133 18.05 32.50 10.86
#